data_AF-A0A1W0AB12-F1
#
_entry.id   AF-A0A1W0AB12-F1
#
_cell.length_a   1.000
_cell.length_b   1.000
_cell.length_c   1.000
_cell.angle_alpha   90.00
_cell.angle_beta   90.00
_cell.angle_gamma   90.00
#
_symmetry.space_group_name_H-M   'P 1'
#
loop_
_entity.id
_entity.type
_entity.pdbx_description
1 polymer ?
#
loop_
_entity_poly.entity_id
_entity_poly.type
_entity_poly.pdbx_seq_one_letter_code
_entity_poly.pdbx_strand_id
1 'polypeptide(L)'
;MAAVVCASEIPQFDKFARVVQIELDRVQNEEEQFLRSSTGLSSSMKDLGHSHGRRYFRFLLGDAIASLDGLHRDQVIHLARDIIHRMVSSLDDHAPHLLRLCCAYIMDQFNAQFPHSARGPTIVVGGSIVLRIMCPAIIKPDLIGLDAHPPSALPNAILLAKLLQHSMRGTEFDLASDELYFAKDFVFETKDLFAGYLAAFPRTEKTEVTHPNYNEEMETRTLRRRASQASMGSSPKRKFSLRNLFRKDSSPLKSTECRHCGRTLYVKMDRSSLSRSRSASFHPSLKSKSNPPEITQDEYFRLLRKTDVLGYLVRVHGDLESKQVHLKQAEIENTKLEAVKKYLVIEHETLKMKLHEIQNGFYQHIEMLTQAWLEEEALQTGHAQIAAKEYAKVQCISRLAPFKRSDQHDDMKFNTPLLVSLGKEGLKKYDRISAGYRKELNRVETQATELESKGSSIQSMERIYTKSVEADLSKVKDDKALLIDQMQLVSKQNEALQYQVAQLEQKLCQQQLNERNLRKQWGEHEQNLLQILMSVKNDVKKRFGFIPPALQQQTFAPLHPPF
;
A
#
# COMPACT_ATOMS: atom_id res chain seq x y z
N MET A 1 0.37 39.20 -4.77
CA MET A 1 0.00 39.70 -6.12
C MET A 1 0.36 38.72 -7.26
N ALA A 2 1.35 37.83 -7.14
CA ALA A 2 1.67 36.83 -8.19
C ALA A 2 0.59 35.73 -8.38
N ALA A 3 -0.11 35.33 -7.30
CA ALA A 3 -1.13 34.27 -7.35
C ALA A 3 -2.36 34.59 -8.23
N VAL A 4 -2.69 35.88 -8.42
CA VAL A 4 -3.90 36.30 -9.15
C VAL A 4 -3.74 36.13 -10.67
N VAL A 5 -2.51 36.21 -11.19
CA VAL A 5 -2.24 36.10 -12.63
C VAL A 5 -2.17 34.64 -13.09
N CYS A 6 -1.91 33.70 -12.20
CA CYS A 6 -1.80 32.26 -12.52
C CYS A 6 -3.13 31.50 -12.51
N ALA A 7 -4.17 32.07 -11.90
CA ALA A 7 -5.47 31.42 -11.73
C ALA A 7 -6.19 31.13 -13.06
N SER A 8 -6.02 32.01 -14.06
CA SER A 8 -6.72 31.89 -15.35
C SER A 8 -6.22 30.75 -16.24
N GLU A 9 -5.01 30.23 -16.00
CA GLU A 9 -4.41 29.16 -16.81
C GLU A 9 -4.83 27.76 -16.33
N ILE A 10 -5.44 27.64 -15.14
CA ILE A 10 -5.91 26.37 -14.59
C ILE A 10 -7.33 26.06 -15.10
N PRO A 11 -7.55 24.93 -15.79
CA PRO A 11 -8.89 24.56 -16.27
C PRO A 11 -9.88 24.44 -15.12
N GLN A 12 -11.05 25.07 -15.28
CA GLN A 12 -12.10 25.10 -14.24
C GLN A 12 -11.56 25.57 -12.87
N PHE A 13 -10.76 26.63 -12.86
CA PHE A 13 -10.08 27.14 -11.67
C PHE A 13 -10.99 27.23 -10.45
N ASP A 14 -12.21 27.76 -10.56
CA ASP A 14 -13.13 27.88 -9.41
C ASP A 14 -13.47 26.53 -8.77
N LYS A 15 -13.62 25.48 -9.59
CA LYS A 15 -13.84 24.11 -9.12
C LYS A 15 -12.57 23.57 -8.46
N PHE A 16 -11.42 23.78 -9.08
CA PHE A 16 -10.12 23.36 -8.53
C PHE A 16 -9.83 24.04 -7.19
N ALA A 17 -9.95 25.37 -7.12
CA ALA A 17 -9.81 26.17 -5.92
C ALA A 17 -10.75 25.71 -4.80
N ARG A 18 -12.01 25.41 -5.14
CA ARG A 18 -12.98 24.89 -4.17
C ARG A 18 -12.56 23.53 -3.61
N VAL A 19 -12.09 22.59 -4.44
CA VAL A 19 -11.67 21.28 -3.92
C VAL A 19 -10.38 21.37 -3.10
N VAL A 20 -9.51 22.35 -3.38
CA VAL A 20 -8.35 22.66 -2.51
C VAL A 20 -8.81 23.16 -1.15
N GLN A 21 -9.74 24.12 -1.11
CA GLN A 21 -10.25 24.65 0.15
C GLN A 21 -10.96 23.57 0.98
N ILE A 22 -11.80 22.74 0.35
CA ILE A 22 -12.47 21.61 1.02
C ILE A 22 -11.46 20.64 1.63
N GLU A 23 -10.34 20.37 0.93
CA GLU A 23 -9.28 19.51 1.48
C GLU A 23 -8.63 20.16 2.70
N LEU A 24 -8.29 21.46 2.61
CA LEU A 24 -7.68 22.23 3.69
C LEU A 24 -8.56 22.32 4.94
N ASP A 25 -9.87 22.52 4.76
CA ASP A 25 -10.84 22.60 5.85
C ASP A 25 -11.00 21.25 6.59
N ARG A 26 -10.84 20.12 5.88
CA ARG A 26 -10.96 18.77 6.45
C ARG A 26 -9.81 18.38 7.37
N VAL A 27 -8.67 19.03 7.24
CA VAL A 27 -7.41 18.61 7.87
C VAL A 27 -7.33 19.05 9.34
N GLN A 28 -8.27 19.88 9.83
CA GLN A 28 -8.42 20.26 11.26
C GLN A 28 -7.10 20.70 11.94
N ASN A 29 -6.25 21.42 11.21
CA ASN A 29 -4.90 21.86 11.63
C ASN A 29 -3.82 20.76 11.72
N GLU A 30 -4.10 19.51 11.35
CA GLU A 30 -3.11 18.43 11.27
C GLU A 30 -2.47 18.36 9.87
N GLU A 31 -1.49 19.19 9.55
CA GLU A 31 -0.89 19.29 8.20
C GLU A 31 -0.58 17.94 7.51
N GLU A 32 -0.25 16.91 8.29
CA GLU A 32 0.05 15.57 7.78
C GLU A 32 -1.15 14.83 7.17
N GLN A 33 -2.39 15.21 7.51
CA GLN A 33 -3.61 14.60 6.96
C GLN A 33 -3.95 15.14 5.57
N PHE A 34 -3.36 16.27 5.17
CA PHE A 34 -3.59 16.86 3.85
C PHE A 34 -3.17 15.86 2.78
N LEU A 35 -4.07 15.55 1.84
CA LEU A 35 -3.83 14.55 0.81
C LEU A 35 -3.48 13.15 1.37
N ARG A 36 -3.99 12.75 2.54
CA ARG A 36 -3.98 11.33 2.96
C ARG A 36 -5.17 10.54 2.42
N SER A 37 -6.33 11.17 2.31
CA SER A 37 -7.57 10.54 1.88
C SER A 37 -7.78 10.62 0.36
N SER A 38 -8.64 9.73 -0.17
CA SER A 38 -9.12 9.84 -1.55
C SER A 38 -10.21 10.90 -1.63
N THR A 39 -9.84 12.10 -2.08
CA THR A 39 -10.70 13.29 -2.07
C THR A 39 -10.89 13.92 -3.46
N GLY A 40 -11.73 14.96 -3.55
CA GLY A 40 -11.95 15.69 -4.80
C GLY A 40 -10.66 16.30 -5.37
N LEU A 41 -9.79 16.82 -4.52
CA LEU A 41 -8.47 17.31 -4.92
C LEU A 41 -7.59 16.17 -5.45
N SER A 42 -7.61 15.02 -4.76
CA SER A 42 -6.88 13.83 -5.18
C SER A 42 -7.30 13.33 -6.57
N SER A 43 -8.60 13.33 -6.86
CA SER A 43 -9.12 12.97 -8.19
C SER A 43 -8.70 14.00 -9.23
N SER A 44 -8.85 15.29 -8.93
CA SER A 44 -8.51 16.38 -9.85
C SER A 44 -7.03 16.34 -10.26
N MET A 45 -6.12 16.09 -9.31
CA MET A 45 -4.70 15.95 -9.61
C MET A 45 -4.37 14.72 -10.46
N LYS A 46 -5.09 13.60 -10.28
CA LYS A 46 -4.93 12.42 -11.15
C LYS A 46 -5.38 12.73 -12.58
N ASP A 47 -6.52 13.37 -12.74
CA ASP A 47 -7.08 13.70 -14.06
C ASP A 47 -6.17 14.69 -14.82
N LEU A 48 -5.65 15.70 -14.12
CA LEU A 48 -4.65 16.63 -14.67
C LEU A 48 -3.34 15.91 -15.00
N GLY A 49 -2.89 14.98 -14.15
CA GLY A 49 -1.71 14.15 -14.36
C GLY A 49 -1.81 13.30 -15.62
N HIS A 50 -2.97 12.68 -15.86
CA HIS A 50 -3.23 11.88 -17.05
C HIS A 50 -3.34 12.74 -18.32
N SER A 51 -4.01 13.90 -18.23
CA SER A 51 -4.30 14.74 -19.38
C SER A 51 -3.08 15.55 -19.83
N HIS A 52 -2.32 16.11 -18.89
CA HIS A 52 -1.23 17.05 -19.17
C HIS A 52 0.15 16.52 -18.76
N GLY A 53 0.22 15.53 -17.88
CA GLY A 53 1.48 14.98 -17.38
C GLY A 53 2.01 13.78 -18.15
N ARG A 54 1.19 13.14 -18.98
CA ARG A 54 1.52 11.85 -19.62
C ARG A 54 2.85 11.85 -20.36
N ARG A 55 3.13 12.87 -21.18
CA ARG A 55 4.40 12.97 -21.95
C ARG A 55 5.61 13.06 -21.02
N TYR A 56 5.52 13.89 -19.99
CA TYR A 56 6.60 14.08 -19.03
C TYR A 56 6.87 12.81 -18.21
N PHE A 57 5.82 12.17 -17.66
CA PHE A 57 5.99 10.95 -16.89
C PHE A 57 6.45 9.77 -17.74
N ARG A 58 6.05 9.71 -19.03
CA ARG A 58 6.60 8.74 -19.97
C ARG A 58 8.09 8.98 -20.23
N PHE A 59 8.53 10.24 -20.34
CA PHE A 59 9.96 10.57 -20.47
C PHE A 59 10.76 10.17 -19.21
N LEU A 60 10.22 10.43 -18.03
CA LEU A 60 10.89 10.08 -16.76
C LEU A 60 10.94 8.57 -16.51
N LEU A 61 9.86 7.86 -16.79
CA LEU A 61 9.66 6.49 -16.32
C LEU A 61 9.79 5.44 -17.44
N GLY A 62 9.65 5.82 -18.71
CA GLY A 62 9.48 4.91 -19.84
C GLY A 62 10.55 3.83 -19.93
N ASP A 63 11.81 4.26 -20.02
CA ASP A 63 12.95 3.33 -20.13
C ASP A 63 13.10 2.46 -18.88
N ALA A 64 12.83 3.02 -17.69
CA ALA A 64 12.91 2.27 -16.44
C ALA A 64 11.84 1.17 -16.40
N ILE A 65 10.58 1.54 -16.64
CA ILE A 65 9.41 0.63 -16.67
C ILE A 65 9.64 -0.51 -17.68
N ALA A 66 10.11 -0.19 -18.89
CA ALA A 66 10.36 -1.18 -19.93
C ALA A 66 11.46 -2.20 -19.56
N SER A 67 12.35 -1.84 -18.63
CA SER A 67 13.50 -2.66 -18.23
C SER A 67 13.29 -3.47 -16.95
N LEU A 68 12.14 -3.35 -16.25
CA LEU A 68 11.97 -3.88 -14.89
C LEU A 68 11.97 -5.42 -14.79
N ASP A 69 11.71 -6.12 -15.89
CA ASP A 69 11.61 -7.57 -15.88
C ASP A 69 12.99 -8.24 -15.69
N GLY A 70 13.07 -9.20 -14.77
CA GLY A 70 14.30 -9.95 -14.48
C GLY A 70 15.42 -9.16 -13.82
N LEU A 71 15.20 -7.90 -13.41
CA LEU A 71 16.24 -7.12 -12.72
C LEU A 71 16.48 -7.62 -11.30
N HIS A 72 17.74 -7.57 -10.90
CA HIS A 72 18.13 -7.67 -9.50
C HIS A 72 17.89 -6.37 -8.76
N ARG A 73 17.73 -6.49 -7.45
CA ARG A 73 17.47 -5.39 -6.51
C ARG A 73 18.39 -4.19 -6.71
N ASP A 74 19.69 -4.40 -6.83
CA ASP A 74 20.67 -3.30 -6.95
C ASP A 74 20.49 -2.54 -8.27
N GLN A 75 20.06 -3.22 -9.34
CA GLN A 75 19.74 -2.59 -10.62
C GLN A 75 18.47 -1.72 -10.50
N VAL A 76 17.48 -2.16 -9.72
CA VAL A 76 16.28 -1.34 -9.43
C VAL A 76 16.64 -0.07 -8.64
N ILE A 77 17.59 -0.15 -7.70
CA ILE A 77 18.11 1.03 -6.99
C ILE A 77 18.80 1.99 -7.95
N HIS A 78 19.60 1.47 -8.90
CA HIS A 78 20.20 2.31 -9.94
C HIS A 78 19.15 3.01 -10.80
N LEU A 79 18.10 2.31 -11.24
CA LEU A 79 16.99 2.92 -11.96
C LEU A 79 16.27 4.01 -11.15
N ALA A 80 16.06 3.79 -9.86
CA ALA A 80 15.46 4.79 -8.97
C ALA A 80 16.31 6.07 -8.91
N ARG A 81 17.65 5.91 -8.81
CA ARG A 81 18.59 7.03 -8.81
C ARG A 81 18.56 7.80 -10.13
N ASP A 82 18.54 7.08 -11.25
CA ASP A 82 18.46 7.68 -12.59
C ASP A 82 17.15 8.44 -12.81
N ILE A 83 16.03 7.96 -12.27
CA ILE A 83 14.75 8.67 -12.31
C ILE A 83 14.85 9.99 -11.53
N ILE A 84 15.39 9.99 -10.31
CA ILE A 84 15.53 11.21 -9.50
C ILE A 84 16.44 12.22 -10.21
N HIS A 85 17.57 11.77 -10.78
CA HIS A 85 18.44 12.65 -11.57
C HIS A 85 17.73 13.22 -12.79
N ARG A 86 16.93 12.42 -13.51
CA ARG A 86 16.11 12.92 -14.63
C ARG A 86 15.07 13.93 -14.18
N MET A 87 14.39 13.70 -13.05
CA MET A 87 13.42 14.65 -12.50
C MET A 87 14.07 16.02 -12.25
N VAL A 88 15.23 16.03 -11.59
CA VAL A 88 15.96 17.28 -11.31
C VAL A 88 16.47 17.94 -12.59
N SER A 89 17.07 17.17 -13.50
CA SER A 89 17.73 17.72 -14.70
C SER A 89 16.77 18.15 -15.81
N SER A 90 15.55 17.63 -15.83
CA SER A 90 14.54 17.95 -16.86
C SER A 90 13.42 18.87 -16.38
N LEU A 91 13.50 19.32 -15.11
CA LEU A 91 12.43 20.09 -14.49
C LEU A 91 12.05 21.31 -15.33
N ASP A 92 13.02 22.11 -15.74
CA ASP A 92 12.75 23.38 -16.45
C ASP A 92 12.37 23.19 -17.91
N ASP A 93 12.89 22.15 -18.57
CA ASP A 93 12.68 21.93 -20.01
C ASP A 93 11.42 21.10 -20.32
N HIS A 94 11.00 20.22 -19.40
CA HIS A 94 10.02 19.17 -19.70
C HIS A 94 8.88 19.05 -18.68
N ALA A 95 8.99 19.63 -17.48
CA ALA A 95 7.91 19.48 -16.51
C ALA A 95 6.65 20.25 -16.96
N PRO A 96 5.45 19.63 -16.87
CA PRO A 96 4.23 20.22 -17.40
C PRO A 96 3.86 21.50 -16.66
N HIS A 97 3.88 22.63 -17.36
CA HIS A 97 3.58 23.95 -16.81
C HIS A 97 2.28 23.98 -16.01
N LEU A 98 1.21 23.38 -16.54
CA LEU A 98 -0.08 23.33 -15.83
C LEU A 98 0.00 22.58 -14.49
N LEU A 99 0.73 21.46 -14.41
CA LEU A 99 0.91 20.76 -13.13
C LEU A 99 1.75 21.59 -12.15
N ARG A 100 2.77 22.31 -12.65
CA ARG A 100 3.57 23.24 -11.83
C ARG A 100 2.68 24.35 -11.26
N LEU A 101 1.82 24.95 -12.07
CA LEU A 101 0.85 25.97 -11.63
C LEU A 101 -0.13 25.44 -10.59
N CYS A 102 -0.72 24.26 -10.82
CA CYS A 102 -1.63 23.65 -9.85
C CYS A 102 -0.92 23.39 -8.51
N CYS A 103 0.30 22.85 -8.55
CA CYS A 103 1.11 22.67 -7.34
C CYS A 103 1.49 24.00 -6.68
N ALA A 104 1.76 25.05 -7.45
CA ALA A 104 2.03 26.39 -6.93
C ALA A 104 0.82 26.94 -6.17
N TYR A 105 -0.37 26.85 -6.78
CA TYR A 105 -1.60 27.29 -6.15
C TYR A 105 -1.89 26.51 -4.86
N ILE A 106 -1.80 25.17 -4.89
CA ILE A 106 -2.02 24.35 -3.68
C ILE A 106 -0.99 24.72 -2.61
N MET A 107 0.27 24.93 -2.99
CA MET A 107 1.34 25.31 -2.06
C MET A 107 1.09 26.66 -1.40
N ASP A 108 0.62 27.66 -2.15
CA ASP A 108 0.28 28.98 -1.63
C ASP A 108 -0.86 28.89 -0.60
N GLN A 109 -1.93 28.15 -0.92
CA GLN A 109 -3.05 27.95 0.01
C GLN A 109 -2.63 27.15 1.24
N PHE A 110 -1.83 26.10 1.06
CA PHE A 110 -1.31 25.29 2.15
C PHE A 110 -0.41 26.12 3.07
N ASN A 111 0.52 26.93 2.53
CA ASN A 111 1.41 27.78 3.33
C ASN A 111 0.66 28.92 4.03
N ALA A 112 -0.46 29.39 3.47
CA ALA A 112 -1.30 30.37 4.14
C ALA A 112 -1.96 29.79 5.40
N GLN A 113 -2.37 28.51 5.37
CA GLN A 113 -2.94 27.82 6.52
C GLN A 113 -1.88 27.26 7.48
N PHE A 114 -0.72 26.84 6.96
CA PHE A 114 0.38 26.24 7.71
C PHE A 114 1.71 26.98 7.49
N PRO A 115 1.87 28.23 7.97
CA PRO A 115 3.05 29.05 7.67
C PRO A 115 4.38 28.49 8.23
N HIS A 116 4.29 27.62 9.23
CA HIS A 116 5.45 27.02 9.90
C HIS A 116 5.79 25.61 9.38
N SER A 117 5.09 25.12 8.34
CA SER A 117 5.33 23.80 7.79
C SER A 117 6.70 23.70 7.12
N ALA A 118 7.60 22.91 7.69
CA ALA A 118 8.86 22.55 7.03
C ALA A 118 8.66 21.50 5.92
N ARG A 119 7.49 20.85 5.88
CA ARG A 119 7.20 19.68 5.02
C ARG A 119 6.24 19.99 3.87
N GLY A 120 5.82 21.24 3.70
CA GLY A 120 4.92 21.68 2.63
C GLY A 120 5.26 21.10 1.24
N PRO A 121 6.51 21.23 0.73
CA PRO A 121 6.94 20.61 -0.53
C PRO A 121 6.70 19.10 -0.61
N THR A 122 7.04 18.37 0.45
CA THR A 122 6.86 16.92 0.52
C THR A 122 5.39 16.52 0.57
N ILE A 123 4.58 17.24 1.35
CA ILE A 123 3.15 16.96 1.51
C ILE A 123 2.39 17.30 0.22
N VAL A 124 2.54 18.52 -0.29
CA VAL A 124 1.78 19.01 -1.44
C VAL A 124 2.30 18.43 -2.76
N VAL A 125 3.58 18.69 -3.09
CA VAL A 125 4.15 18.27 -4.38
C VAL A 125 4.44 16.78 -4.37
N GLY A 126 5.02 16.26 -3.28
CA GLY A 126 5.23 14.82 -3.12
C GLY A 126 3.91 14.04 -3.11
N GLY A 127 2.92 14.52 -2.35
CA GLY A 127 1.59 13.90 -2.29
C GLY A 127 0.81 13.94 -3.60
N SER A 128 0.97 14.99 -4.40
CA SER A 128 0.25 15.15 -5.68
C SER A 128 0.98 14.51 -6.85
N ILE A 129 2.28 14.78 -7.02
CA ILE A 129 3.05 14.33 -8.18
C ILE A 129 3.56 12.91 -7.98
N VAL A 130 4.21 12.65 -6.85
CA VAL A 130 4.87 11.35 -6.63
C VAL A 130 3.85 10.30 -6.22
N LEU A 131 3.10 10.52 -5.14
CA LEU A 131 2.21 9.51 -4.57
C LEU A 131 0.94 9.25 -5.40
N ARG A 132 0.41 10.27 -6.10
CA ARG A 132 -0.86 10.16 -6.83
C ARG A 132 -0.72 9.98 -8.33
N ILE A 133 0.42 10.34 -8.92
CA ILE A 133 0.62 10.23 -10.37
C ILE A 133 1.76 9.26 -10.69
N MET A 134 2.99 9.55 -10.24
CA MET A 134 4.15 8.74 -10.61
C MET A 134 4.11 7.31 -10.04
N CYS A 135 3.89 7.14 -8.74
CA CYS A 135 3.86 5.81 -8.13
C CYS A 135 2.74 4.93 -8.72
N PRO A 136 1.49 5.42 -8.89
CA PRO A 136 0.47 4.67 -9.62
C PRO A 136 0.86 4.34 -11.06
N ALA A 137 1.52 5.25 -11.78
CA ALA A 137 2.01 4.99 -13.14
C ALA A 137 3.16 3.97 -13.20
N ILE A 138 3.98 3.86 -12.14
CA ILE A 138 5.00 2.81 -12.02
C ILE A 138 4.34 1.44 -11.84
N ILE A 139 3.29 1.34 -11.02
CA ILE A 139 2.57 0.08 -10.79
C ILE A 139 1.68 -0.29 -11.97
N LYS A 140 1.02 0.71 -12.57
CA LYS A 140 0.05 0.56 -13.65
C LYS A 140 0.45 1.46 -14.84
N PRO A 141 1.44 1.03 -15.65
CA PRO A 141 2.02 1.84 -16.74
C PRO A 141 1.04 2.25 -17.84
N ASP A 142 -0.08 1.54 -18.00
CA ASP A 142 -1.16 1.89 -18.92
C ASP A 142 -1.76 3.28 -18.66
N LEU A 143 -1.71 3.76 -17.41
CA LEU A 143 -2.17 5.10 -17.03
C LEU A 143 -1.42 6.23 -17.75
N ILE A 144 -0.16 5.99 -18.13
CA ILE A 144 0.65 6.92 -18.93
C ILE A 144 0.86 6.41 -20.37
N GLY A 145 0.10 5.39 -20.76
CA GLY A 145 0.14 4.81 -22.10
C GLY A 145 1.34 3.94 -22.41
N LEU A 146 1.99 3.41 -21.39
CA LEU A 146 3.01 2.36 -21.53
C LEU A 146 2.32 0.99 -21.45
N ASP A 147 2.99 -0.04 -21.93
CA ASP A 147 2.45 -1.41 -21.89
C ASP A 147 2.39 -1.92 -20.44
N ALA A 148 1.38 -2.74 -20.15
CA ALA A 148 1.21 -3.36 -18.85
C ALA A 148 2.42 -4.24 -18.50
N HIS A 149 2.80 -4.25 -17.22
CA HIS A 149 3.90 -5.09 -16.74
C HIS A 149 3.63 -6.58 -16.97
N PRO A 150 4.64 -7.37 -17.35
CA PRO A 150 4.56 -8.81 -17.14
C PRO A 150 4.50 -9.11 -15.63
N PRO A 151 3.86 -10.21 -15.20
CA PRO A 151 3.73 -10.54 -13.77
C PRO A 151 5.07 -10.60 -13.02
N SER A 152 6.16 -10.96 -13.70
CA SER A 152 7.52 -11.03 -13.16
C SER A 152 8.16 -9.66 -12.89
N ALA A 153 7.72 -8.59 -13.56
CA ALA A 153 8.24 -7.24 -13.35
C ALA A 153 7.55 -6.48 -12.19
N LEU A 154 6.36 -6.93 -11.78
CA LEU A 154 5.56 -6.23 -10.76
C LEU A 154 6.27 -6.09 -9.40
N PRO A 155 6.98 -7.11 -8.86
CA PRO A 155 7.74 -6.95 -7.62
C PRO A 155 8.80 -5.84 -7.71
N ASN A 156 9.49 -5.75 -8.86
CA ASN A 156 10.48 -4.71 -9.11
C ASN A 156 9.84 -3.33 -9.28
N ALA A 157 8.66 -3.24 -9.90
CA ALA A 157 7.88 -2.01 -9.96
C ALA A 157 7.45 -1.51 -8.57
N ILE A 158 7.02 -2.43 -7.70
CA ILE A 158 6.67 -2.12 -6.30
C ILE A 158 7.91 -1.63 -5.54
N LEU A 159 9.04 -2.32 -5.68
CA LEU A 159 10.30 -1.89 -5.07
C LEU A 159 10.71 -0.49 -5.55
N LEU A 160 10.68 -0.25 -6.86
CA LEU A 160 10.99 1.05 -7.44
C LEU A 160 10.09 2.16 -6.89
N ALA A 161 8.78 1.93 -6.83
CA ALA A 161 7.83 2.89 -6.26
C ALA A 161 8.14 3.18 -4.78
N LYS A 162 8.40 2.14 -3.98
CA LYS A 162 8.78 2.30 -2.56
C LYS A 162 10.07 3.12 -2.40
N LEU A 163 11.12 2.82 -3.17
CA LEU A 163 12.38 3.56 -3.12
C LEU A 163 12.17 5.06 -3.36
N LEU A 164 11.38 5.43 -4.38
CA LEU A 164 11.06 6.83 -4.65
C LEU A 164 10.26 7.48 -3.52
N GLN A 165 9.31 6.76 -2.90
CA GLN A 165 8.53 7.27 -1.77
C GLN A 165 9.40 7.55 -0.54
N HIS A 166 10.31 6.63 -0.20
CA HIS A 166 11.21 6.79 0.95
C HIS A 166 12.24 7.90 0.72
N SER A 167 12.81 7.98 -0.49
CA SER A 167 13.71 9.08 -0.86
C SER A 167 13.00 10.45 -0.78
N MET A 168 11.77 10.55 -1.30
CA MET A 168 10.94 11.75 -1.22
C MET A 168 10.65 12.18 0.23
N ARG A 169 10.43 11.23 1.14
CA ARG A 169 10.16 11.51 2.56
C ARG A 169 11.42 11.80 3.37
N GLY A 170 12.59 11.34 2.91
CA GLY A 170 13.85 11.42 3.65
C GLY A 170 13.87 10.60 4.94
N THR A 171 12.93 9.67 5.12
CA THR A 171 12.83 8.81 6.32
C THR A 171 13.70 7.57 6.14
N GLU A 172 14.64 7.36 7.08
CA GLU A 172 15.43 6.13 7.13
C GLU A 172 14.53 4.92 7.43
N PHE A 173 14.90 3.76 6.88
CA PHE A 173 14.22 2.50 7.16
C PHE A 173 14.49 2.06 8.60
N ASP A 174 13.44 1.85 9.40
CA ASP A 174 13.57 1.29 10.74
C ASP A 174 13.93 -0.21 10.64
N LEU A 175 14.94 -0.63 11.40
CA LEU A 175 15.41 -2.02 11.49
C LEU A 175 14.30 -2.99 11.92
N ALA A 176 13.25 -2.48 12.58
CA ALA A 176 12.14 -3.28 13.08
C ALA A 176 11.02 -3.54 12.06
N SER A 177 10.88 -2.75 10.98
CA SER A 177 9.65 -2.77 10.17
C SER A 177 9.80 -2.98 8.66
N ASP A 178 11.00 -2.89 8.07
CA ASP A 178 11.14 -2.93 6.61
C ASP A 178 12.26 -3.83 6.09
N GLU A 179 11.92 -4.72 5.14
CA GLU A 179 12.85 -5.51 4.31
C GLU A 179 13.79 -4.62 3.45
N LEU A 180 13.67 -3.29 3.52
CA LEU A 180 14.33 -2.28 2.72
C LEU A 180 15.57 -1.64 3.37
N TYR A 181 16.05 -2.15 4.52
CA TYR A 181 17.25 -1.62 5.19
C TYR A 181 18.47 -1.43 4.25
N PHE A 182 18.61 -2.29 3.24
CA PHE A 182 19.67 -2.21 2.23
C PHE A 182 19.67 -0.90 1.41
N ALA A 183 18.55 -0.17 1.38
CA ALA A 183 18.40 1.07 0.60
C ALA A 183 18.73 2.34 1.41
N LYS A 184 19.30 2.21 2.61
CA LYS A 184 19.69 3.34 3.45
C LYS A 184 20.62 4.32 2.71
N ASP A 185 21.67 3.81 2.08
CA ASP A 185 22.66 4.64 1.37
C ASP A 185 22.01 5.38 0.20
N PHE A 186 21.11 4.71 -0.53
CA PHE A 186 20.35 5.33 -1.60
C PHE A 186 19.49 6.50 -1.09
N VAL A 187 18.75 6.33 0.01
CA VAL A 187 17.93 7.41 0.58
C VAL A 187 18.82 8.57 1.05
N PHE A 188 19.93 8.26 1.72
CA PHE A 188 20.87 9.28 2.18
C PHE A 188 21.44 10.12 1.02
N GLU A 189 21.80 9.48 -0.10
CA GLU A 189 22.33 10.15 -1.28
C GLU A 189 21.30 11.00 -2.05
N THR A 190 20.04 10.58 -2.03
CA THR A 190 19.03 11.14 -2.94
C THR A 190 18.02 12.07 -2.29
N LYS A 191 17.86 12.04 -0.95
CA LYS A 191 16.86 12.85 -0.23
C LYS A 191 16.96 14.34 -0.52
N ASP A 192 18.18 14.89 -0.58
CA ASP A 192 18.39 16.34 -0.79
C ASP A 192 18.11 16.75 -2.24
N LEU A 193 18.43 15.86 -3.20
CA LEU A 193 18.09 16.06 -4.62
C LEU A 193 16.57 16.05 -4.82
N PHE A 194 15.89 15.08 -4.19
CA PHE A 194 14.44 14.99 -4.26
C PHE A 194 13.78 16.20 -3.59
N ALA A 195 14.22 16.58 -2.39
CA ALA A 195 13.73 17.77 -1.70
C ALA A 195 13.91 19.04 -2.54
N GLY A 196 15.06 19.20 -3.19
CA GLY A 196 15.33 20.28 -4.14
C GLY A 196 14.35 20.30 -5.31
N TYR A 197 14.07 19.14 -5.92
CA TYR A 197 13.06 19.01 -6.97
C TYR A 197 11.66 19.43 -6.48
N LEU A 198 11.22 18.94 -5.32
CA LEU A 198 9.88 19.25 -4.79
C LEU A 198 9.72 20.75 -4.50
N ALA A 199 10.76 21.40 -3.99
CA ALA A 199 10.77 22.83 -3.71
C ALA A 199 10.82 23.69 -4.99
N ALA A 200 11.43 23.18 -6.06
CA ALA A 200 11.56 23.88 -7.34
C ALA A 200 10.36 23.65 -8.27
N PHE A 201 9.68 22.50 -8.19
CA PHE A 201 8.57 22.13 -9.06
C PHE A 201 7.46 23.20 -9.18
N PRO A 202 6.94 23.79 -8.08
CA PRO A 202 5.88 24.80 -8.17
C PRO A 202 6.38 26.16 -8.69
N ARG A 203 7.69 26.38 -8.84
CA ARG A 203 8.23 27.66 -9.30
C ARG A 203 7.98 27.79 -10.79
N THR A 204 7.12 28.74 -11.17
CA THR A 204 6.80 29.06 -12.56
C THR A 204 7.36 30.44 -12.90
N GLU A 205 8.69 30.58 -12.84
CA GLU A 205 9.31 31.78 -13.39
C GLU A 205 9.10 31.73 -14.92
N LYS A 206 8.32 32.68 -15.45
CA LYS A 206 8.12 32.86 -16.89
C LYS A 206 9.49 33.13 -17.51
N THR A 207 10.15 32.08 -17.97
CA THR A 207 11.20 32.24 -18.97
C THR A 207 10.43 32.55 -20.24
N GLU A 208 10.48 33.80 -20.72
CA GLU A 208 9.90 34.21 -21.99
C GLU A 208 10.53 33.38 -23.11
N VAL A 209 9.95 32.21 -23.39
CA VAL A 209 10.25 31.42 -24.56
C VAL A 209 8.98 31.41 -25.39
N THR A 210 9.01 32.25 -26.42
CA THR A 210 8.04 32.31 -27.51
C THR A 210 7.85 30.90 -28.07
N HIS A 211 6.72 30.24 -27.77
CA HIS A 211 6.37 28.97 -28.40
C HIS A 211 5.93 29.21 -29.85
N PRO A 212 6.57 28.59 -30.86
CA PRO A 212 5.94 28.44 -32.16
C PRO A 212 4.81 27.42 -32.02
N ASN A 213 3.65 27.81 -32.52
CA ASN A 213 2.43 27.02 -32.64
C ASN A 213 2.73 25.69 -33.37
N TYR A 214 2.74 24.56 -32.64
CA TYR A 214 2.85 23.23 -33.22
C TYR A 214 1.51 22.52 -33.08
N ASN A 215 0.80 22.41 -34.20
CA ASN A 215 -0.41 21.61 -34.35
C ASN A 215 -0.10 20.13 -34.07
N GLU A 216 -1.00 19.52 -33.29
CA GLU A 216 -1.14 18.08 -33.14
C GLU A 216 -1.60 17.47 -34.47
N GLU A 217 -0.68 17.00 -35.30
CA GLU A 217 -0.91 15.90 -36.22
C GLU A 217 0.42 15.40 -36.76
N MET A 218 0.58 14.06 -36.78
CA MET A 218 1.66 13.31 -37.44
C MET A 218 2.97 13.09 -36.66
N GLU A 219 3.03 12.01 -35.87
CA GLU A 219 4.22 11.12 -35.82
C GLU A 219 3.95 9.81 -35.03
N THR A 220 3.37 8.81 -35.70
CA THR A 220 3.34 7.41 -35.25
C THR A 220 4.30 6.51 -36.04
N ARG A 221 5.35 7.06 -36.66
CA ARG A 221 6.26 6.30 -37.53
C ARG A 221 7.75 6.58 -37.31
N THR A 222 8.26 6.46 -36.09
CA THR A 222 9.73 6.49 -35.89
C THR A 222 10.25 5.71 -34.68
N LEU A 223 9.54 4.68 -34.22
CA LEU A 223 10.05 3.70 -33.25
C LEU A 223 10.12 2.30 -33.85
N ARG A 224 10.90 2.14 -34.94
CA ARG A 224 11.35 0.83 -35.43
C ARG A 224 12.51 0.97 -36.42
N ARG A 225 13.68 1.38 -35.93
CA ARG A 225 15.01 1.07 -36.53
C ARG A 225 16.12 1.75 -35.73
N ARG A 226 16.67 1.03 -34.75
CA ARG A 226 18.08 1.12 -34.33
C ARG A 226 18.40 -0.04 -33.38
N ALA A 227 18.29 -1.25 -33.91
CA ALA A 227 19.27 -2.28 -33.57
C ALA A 227 20.38 -2.17 -34.62
N SER A 228 21.61 -2.51 -34.22
CA SER A 228 22.87 -2.50 -34.99
C SER A 228 23.48 -1.12 -35.31
N GLN A 229 24.39 -0.65 -34.44
CA GLN A 229 25.82 -0.56 -34.75
C GLN A 229 26.59 0.00 -33.54
N ALA A 230 27.62 -0.76 -33.13
CA ALA A 230 28.63 -0.29 -32.22
C ALA A 230 29.55 0.70 -32.95
N SER A 231 29.79 1.86 -32.35
CA SER A 231 30.92 2.73 -32.70
C SER A 231 31.35 3.53 -31.48
N MET A 232 32.58 3.27 -31.05
CA MET A 232 33.34 4.07 -30.10
C MET A 232 33.47 5.50 -30.65
N GLY A 233 33.11 6.49 -29.85
CA GLY A 233 33.27 7.90 -30.19
C GLY A 233 32.90 8.77 -29.00
N SER A 234 33.91 9.40 -28.41
CA SER A 234 33.84 10.30 -27.25
C SER A 234 32.82 11.43 -27.43
N SER A 235 31.86 11.52 -26.51
CA SER A 235 30.96 12.68 -26.38
C SER A 235 31.58 13.80 -25.51
N PRO A 236 31.30 15.07 -25.84
CA PRO A 236 31.93 16.22 -25.19
C PRO A 236 31.26 16.56 -23.85
N LYS A 237 32.10 16.80 -22.83
CA LYS A 237 31.71 17.24 -21.49
C LYS A 237 31.11 18.65 -21.54
N ARG A 238 29.78 18.79 -21.43
CA ARG A 238 29.16 20.05 -20.99
C ARG A 238 29.20 20.12 -19.48
N LYS A 239 30.02 21.04 -18.95
CA LYS A 239 30.03 21.41 -17.53
C LYS A 239 28.78 22.24 -17.23
N PHE A 240 27.88 21.73 -16.39
CA PHE A 240 26.80 22.52 -15.81
C PHE A 240 27.17 22.95 -14.39
N SER A 241 26.82 24.20 -14.06
CA SER A 241 27.15 24.89 -12.82
C SER A 241 25.99 24.78 -11.84
N LEU A 242 26.19 24.10 -10.71
CA LEU A 242 25.22 23.93 -9.61
C LEU A 242 25.04 25.20 -8.74
N ARG A 243 25.43 26.39 -9.23
CA ARG A 243 25.57 27.59 -8.38
C ARG A 243 24.28 28.25 -7.91
N ASN A 244 23.10 27.86 -8.41
CA ASN A 244 21.85 28.56 -8.06
C ASN A 244 20.95 27.83 -7.05
N LEU A 245 21.29 26.60 -6.64
CA LEU A 245 20.45 25.81 -5.73
C LEU A 245 20.81 25.95 -4.24
N PHE A 246 21.91 26.63 -3.91
CA PHE A 246 22.34 26.81 -2.52
C PHE A 246 22.83 28.24 -2.27
N ARG A 247 21.92 29.15 -1.91
CA ARG A 247 22.27 30.35 -1.14
C ARG A 247 22.04 30.03 0.34
N LYS A 248 23.12 29.92 1.10
CA LYS A 248 23.10 29.77 2.55
C LYS A 248 23.98 30.85 3.14
N ASP A 249 23.39 31.71 3.96
CA ASP A 249 24.08 32.80 4.64
C ASP A 249 25.12 32.26 5.64
N SER A 250 26.25 32.96 5.68
CA SER A 250 27.50 32.59 6.32
C SER A 250 27.57 32.94 7.81
N SER A 251 28.19 32.06 8.61
CA SER A 251 29.19 32.45 9.61
C SER A 251 30.04 31.23 10.04
N PRO A 252 31.35 31.40 10.38
CA PRO A 252 32.31 30.30 10.43
C PRO A 252 32.69 29.90 11.86
N LEU A 253 32.78 28.59 12.13
CA LEU A 253 33.44 28.06 13.32
C LEU A 253 34.36 26.88 12.94
N LYS A 254 35.43 26.79 13.71
CA LYS A 254 36.77 26.32 13.34
C LYS A 254 36.95 24.81 13.44
N SER A 255 37.95 24.37 12.70
CA SER A 255 38.65 23.08 12.72
C SER A 255 39.10 22.59 14.10
N THR A 256 39.05 21.27 14.30
CA THR A 256 40.03 20.53 15.11
C THR A 256 40.35 19.19 14.46
N GLU A 257 41.63 19.03 14.11
CA GLU A 257 42.29 17.79 13.74
C GLU A 257 42.32 16.79 14.92
N CYS A 258 42.28 15.49 14.65
CA CYS A 258 42.75 14.47 15.59
C CYS A 258 43.95 13.73 14.99
N ARG A 259 45.14 14.08 15.51
CA ARG A 259 46.41 13.41 15.27
C ARG A 259 46.51 12.13 16.10
N HIS A 260 45.96 10.99 15.66
CA HIS A 260 46.29 9.73 16.36
C HIS A 260 46.15 8.38 15.62
N CYS A 261 46.41 8.29 14.32
CA CYS A 261 46.82 6.99 13.74
C CYS A 261 47.55 7.15 12.39
N GLY A 262 48.83 7.51 12.44
CA GLY A 262 49.72 7.33 11.30
C GLY A 262 49.98 5.86 11.03
N ARG A 263 49.29 5.26 10.05
CA ARG A 263 49.73 4.05 9.35
C ARG A 263 49.34 4.09 7.88
N THR A 264 50.35 4.34 7.06
CA THR A 264 50.35 4.16 5.61
C THR A 264 50.60 2.68 5.31
N LEU A 265 49.72 2.03 4.56
CA LEU A 265 50.05 0.78 3.86
C LEU A 265 49.67 0.92 2.39
N TYR A 266 50.71 1.02 1.56
CA TYR A 266 50.63 0.87 0.12
C TYR A 266 50.39 -0.61 -0.21
N VAL A 267 49.36 -0.90 -1.01
CA VAL A 267 49.29 -2.17 -1.76
C VAL A 267 49.09 -1.83 -3.24
N LYS A 268 50.12 -2.22 -3.99
CA LYS A 268 50.28 -2.14 -5.44
C LYS A 268 49.30 -3.13 -6.08
N MET A 269 48.44 -2.67 -6.99
CA MET A 269 47.66 -3.56 -7.87
C MET A 269 48.39 -3.72 -9.20
N ASP A 270 48.77 -4.96 -9.51
CA ASP A 270 49.19 -5.36 -10.85
C ASP A 270 48.02 -5.97 -11.63
N ARG A 271 48.00 -5.64 -12.92
CA ARG A 271 47.06 -6.06 -13.97
C ARG A 271 47.63 -7.24 -14.77
N SER A 272 46.72 -7.90 -15.51
CA SER A 272 46.88 -8.91 -16.59
C SER A 272 46.94 -10.37 -16.09
N SER A 273 46.16 -11.33 -16.60
CA SER A 273 45.84 -11.74 -17.98
C SER A 273 44.40 -12.35 -18.10
N LEU A 274 43.58 -12.10 -19.13
CA LEU A 274 43.43 -12.84 -20.42
C LEU A 274 43.50 -14.38 -20.26
N SER A 275 42.59 -15.26 -20.75
CA SER A 275 41.55 -15.20 -21.78
C SER A 275 40.74 -16.54 -21.85
N ARG A 276 39.60 -16.50 -22.59
CA ARG A 276 38.94 -17.60 -23.37
C ARG A 276 38.04 -18.66 -22.70
N SER A 277 36.73 -18.41 -22.84
CA SER A 277 35.74 -19.18 -23.62
C SER A 277 35.66 -20.72 -23.49
N ARG A 278 34.49 -21.23 -23.04
CA ARG A 278 33.61 -22.08 -23.87
C ARG A 278 32.25 -22.32 -23.22
N SER A 279 31.23 -22.15 -24.05
CA SER A 279 29.82 -22.45 -23.90
C SER A 279 29.52 -23.94 -23.80
N ALA A 280 28.64 -24.35 -22.89
CA ALA A 280 27.85 -25.57 -23.02
C ALA A 280 26.50 -25.41 -22.29
N SER A 281 25.45 -25.72 -23.04
CA SER A 281 24.03 -25.84 -22.71
C SER A 281 23.73 -26.76 -21.53
N PHE A 282 22.78 -26.39 -20.66
CA PHE A 282 22.18 -27.29 -19.69
C PHE A 282 20.65 -27.37 -19.88
N HIS A 283 20.19 -28.54 -20.31
CA HIS A 283 18.84 -29.05 -20.01
C HIS A 283 18.85 -29.73 -18.63
N PRO A 284 17.72 -29.80 -17.93
CA PRO A 284 17.65 -30.33 -16.56
C PRO A 284 17.35 -31.83 -16.56
N SER A 285 18.08 -32.63 -15.77
CA SER A 285 17.63 -33.96 -15.37
C SER A 285 17.97 -34.28 -13.91
N LEU A 286 16.88 -34.52 -13.17
CA LEU A 286 16.64 -35.51 -12.12
C LEU A 286 17.79 -35.96 -11.19
N LYS A 287 17.58 -35.62 -9.90
CA LYS A 287 17.72 -36.47 -8.69
C LYS A 287 18.83 -37.53 -8.70
N SER A 288 19.89 -37.26 -7.94
CA SER A 288 20.63 -38.31 -7.21
C SER A 288 20.80 -37.91 -5.74
N LYS A 289 20.32 -38.75 -4.83
CA LYS A 289 20.66 -38.71 -3.40
C LYS A 289 22.19 -38.84 -3.30
N SER A 290 22.88 -37.78 -2.85
CA SER A 290 24.31 -37.86 -2.54
C SER A 290 24.46 -38.55 -1.18
N ASN A 291 24.95 -39.79 -1.19
CA ASN A 291 25.61 -40.34 -0.01
C ASN A 291 26.81 -39.44 0.36
N PRO A 292 27.19 -39.34 1.65
CA PRO A 292 28.40 -38.61 2.03
C PRO A 292 29.60 -39.18 1.26
N PRO A 293 30.54 -38.33 0.81
CA PRO A 293 31.66 -38.78 0.00
C PRO A 293 32.51 -39.78 0.80
N GLU A 294 32.66 -40.99 0.28
CA GLU A 294 33.59 -41.98 0.83
C GLU A 294 35.02 -41.48 0.64
N ILE A 295 35.70 -41.20 1.74
CA ILE A 295 37.11 -40.80 1.76
C ILE A 295 37.94 -41.96 1.24
N THR A 296 38.67 -41.71 0.15
CA THR A 296 39.58 -42.70 -0.43
C THR A 296 40.81 -42.89 0.46
N GLN A 297 41.42 -44.09 0.43
CA GLN A 297 42.57 -44.43 1.27
C GLN A 297 43.77 -43.47 1.05
N ASP A 298 43.95 -42.97 -0.17
CA ASP A 298 44.97 -41.98 -0.52
C ASP A 298 44.66 -40.55 -0.02
N GLU A 299 43.38 -40.18 0.15
CA GLU A 299 42.98 -38.95 0.84
C GLU A 299 43.18 -39.06 2.34
N TYR A 300 42.89 -40.22 2.93
CA TYR A 300 43.14 -40.51 4.34
C TYR A 300 44.63 -40.36 4.71
N PHE A 301 45.55 -40.85 3.86
CA PHE A 301 47.00 -40.68 4.07
C PHE A 301 47.53 -39.28 3.75
N ARG A 302 46.88 -38.51 2.86
CA ARG A 302 47.20 -37.08 2.65
C ARG A 302 46.75 -36.21 3.83
N LEU A 303 45.60 -36.51 4.40
CA LEU A 303 45.04 -35.86 5.60
C LEU A 303 45.91 -36.10 6.85
N LEU A 304 46.67 -37.19 6.93
CA LEU A 304 47.59 -37.48 8.05
C LEU A 304 48.71 -36.43 8.27
N ARG A 305 48.95 -35.50 7.34
CA ARG A 305 49.71 -34.28 7.65
C ARG A 305 48.83 -33.36 8.50
N LYS A 306 49.17 -33.23 9.79
CA LYS A 306 48.42 -32.46 10.81
C LYS A 306 47.82 -31.12 10.32
N THR A 307 48.54 -30.39 9.45
CA THR A 307 48.12 -29.12 8.87
C THR A 307 46.99 -29.24 7.85
N ASP A 308 46.94 -30.32 7.07
CA ASP A 308 45.94 -30.52 6.02
C ASP A 308 44.61 -31.02 6.60
N VAL A 309 44.63 -31.85 7.65
CA VAL A 309 43.43 -32.20 8.44
C VAL A 309 42.84 -30.99 9.14
N LEU A 310 43.66 -30.13 9.76
CA LEU A 310 43.18 -28.89 10.38
C LEU A 310 42.55 -27.96 9.35
N GLY A 311 43.18 -27.78 8.17
CA GLY A 311 42.63 -26.98 7.09
C GLY A 311 41.31 -27.53 6.53
N TYR A 312 41.19 -28.86 6.41
CA TYR A 312 39.93 -29.51 6.00
C TYR A 312 38.83 -29.35 7.07
N LEU A 313 39.13 -29.59 8.35
CA LEU A 313 38.17 -29.42 9.44
C LEU A 313 37.67 -27.97 9.57
N VAL A 314 38.54 -26.98 9.38
CA VAL A 314 38.13 -25.56 9.38
C VAL A 314 37.19 -25.25 8.22
N ARG A 315 37.44 -25.79 7.02
CA ARG A 315 36.52 -25.63 5.87
C ARG A 315 35.18 -26.31 6.12
N VAL A 316 35.18 -27.55 6.61
CA VAL A 316 33.94 -28.28 6.94
C VAL A 316 33.16 -27.57 8.05
N HIS A 317 33.85 -26.99 9.05
CA HIS A 317 33.21 -26.20 10.09
C HIS A 317 32.53 -24.94 9.53
N GLY A 318 33.21 -24.18 8.68
CA GLY A 318 32.60 -23.00 8.01
C GLY A 318 31.42 -23.37 7.10
N ASP A 319 31.51 -24.50 6.40
CA ASP A 319 30.40 -25.03 5.60
C ASP A 319 29.21 -25.48 6.48
N LEU A 320 29.46 -26.02 7.66
CA LEU A 320 28.42 -26.40 8.62
C LEU A 320 27.75 -25.16 9.24
N GLU A 321 28.52 -24.13 9.59
CA GLU A 321 27.98 -22.87 10.11
C GLU A 321 27.10 -22.18 9.07
N SER A 322 27.54 -22.09 7.82
CA SER A 322 26.72 -21.51 6.74
C SER A 322 25.44 -22.32 6.49
N LYS A 323 25.52 -23.66 6.46
CA LYS A 323 24.33 -24.53 6.36
C LYS A 323 23.39 -24.38 7.56
N GLN A 324 23.92 -24.19 8.76
CA GLN A 324 23.12 -23.95 9.96
C GLN A 324 22.36 -22.62 9.88
N VAL A 325 23.01 -21.56 9.36
CA VAL A 325 22.36 -20.28 9.10
C VAL A 325 21.25 -20.43 8.05
N HIS A 326 21.50 -21.15 6.95
CA HIS A 326 20.48 -21.43 5.93
C HIS A 326 19.30 -22.24 6.47
N LEU A 327 19.55 -23.22 7.34
CA LEU A 327 18.49 -24.02 7.96
C LEU A 327 17.61 -23.16 8.88
N LYS A 328 18.21 -22.31 9.72
CA LYS A 328 17.46 -21.34 10.55
C LYS A 328 16.63 -20.39 9.71
N GLN A 329 17.18 -19.90 8.60
CA GLN A 329 16.44 -19.04 7.67
C GLN A 329 15.24 -19.78 7.05
N ALA A 330 15.42 -21.03 6.62
CA ALA A 330 14.34 -21.85 6.08
C ALA A 330 13.24 -22.17 7.12
N GLU A 331 13.62 -22.40 8.39
CA GLU A 331 12.65 -22.56 9.48
C GLU A 331 11.82 -21.29 9.70
N ILE A 332 12.46 -20.11 9.68
CA ILE A 332 11.76 -18.82 9.75
C ILE A 332 10.79 -18.67 8.56
N GLU A 333 11.22 -18.98 7.34
CA GLU A 333 10.35 -18.91 6.16
C GLU A 333 9.17 -19.89 6.24
N ASN A 334 9.38 -21.09 6.76
CA ASN A 334 8.31 -22.07 6.94
C ASN A 334 7.28 -21.61 7.99
N THR A 335 7.73 -21.00 9.10
CA THR A 335 6.80 -20.41 10.09
C THR A 335 5.99 -19.25 9.53
N LYS A 336 6.60 -18.40 8.67
CA LYS A 336 5.90 -17.35 7.93
C LYS A 336 4.85 -17.95 6.98
N LEU A 337 5.17 -19.03 6.28
CA LEU A 337 4.26 -19.68 5.34
C LEU A 337 3.06 -20.31 6.05
N GLU A 338 3.26 -20.95 7.20
CA GLU A 338 2.15 -21.45 8.03
C GLU A 338 1.28 -20.33 8.61
N ALA A 339 1.86 -19.17 8.94
CA ALA A 339 1.07 -18.00 9.34
C ALA A 339 0.19 -17.47 8.19
N VAL A 340 0.74 -17.38 6.97
CA VAL A 340 -0.02 -16.99 5.77
C VAL A 340 -1.14 -17.98 5.47
N LYS A 341 -0.87 -19.29 5.58
CA LYS A 341 -1.89 -20.33 5.40
C LYS A 341 -3.04 -20.20 6.40
N LYS A 342 -2.75 -19.93 7.68
CA LYS A 342 -3.79 -19.66 8.69
C LYS A 342 -4.61 -18.43 8.36
N TYR A 343 -3.96 -17.35 7.89
CA TYR A 343 -4.64 -16.14 7.46
C TYR A 343 -5.59 -16.40 6.28
N LEU A 344 -5.13 -17.13 5.26
CA LEU A 344 -5.96 -17.47 4.09
C LEU A 344 -7.19 -18.30 4.45
N VAL A 345 -7.08 -19.22 5.42
CA VAL A 345 -8.24 -19.98 5.92
C VAL A 345 -9.26 -19.05 6.59
N ILE A 346 -8.79 -18.12 7.44
CA ILE A 346 -9.68 -17.15 8.10
C ILE A 346 -10.35 -16.23 7.07
N GLU A 347 -9.60 -15.76 6.08
CA GLU A 347 -10.12 -14.91 5.01
C GLU A 347 -11.16 -15.65 4.15
N HIS A 348 -10.90 -16.91 3.82
CA HIS A 348 -11.85 -17.78 3.10
C HIS A 348 -13.17 -17.94 3.88
N GLU A 349 -13.10 -18.27 5.18
CA GLU A 349 -14.31 -18.39 6.02
C GLU A 349 -15.05 -17.06 6.13
N THR A 350 -14.33 -15.94 6.25
CA THR A 350 -14.92 -14.59 6.28
C THR A 350 -15.64 -14.26 4.97
N LEU A 351 -15.05 -14.60 3.83
CA LEU A 351 -15.68 -14.42 2.52
C LEU A 351 -16.91 -15.32 2.35
N LYS A 352 -16.84 -16.56 2.84
CA LYS A 352 -17.97 -17.51 2.84
C LYS A 352 -19.16 -16.95 3.66
N MET A 353 -18.90 -16.39 4.84
CA MET A 353 -19.93 -15.73 5.65
C MET A 353 -20.54 -14.52 4.92
N LYS A 354 -19.71 -13.63 4.35
CA LYS A 354 -20.20 -12.46 3.60
C LYS A 354 -21.03 -12.86 2.38
N LEU A 355 -20.63 -13.92 1.67
CA LEU A 355 -21.41 -14.44 0.54
C LEU A 355 -22.79 -14.90 1.02
N HIS A 356 -22.85 -15.61 2.13
CA HIS A 356 -24.11 -16.08 2.71
C HIS A 356 -24.99 -14.91 3.18
N GLU A 357 -24.42 -13.87 3.79
CA GLU A 357 -25.13 -12.63 4.12
C GLU A 357 -25.73 -11.93 2.89
N ILE A 358 -24.94 -11.79 1.81
CA ILE A 358 -25.41 -11.19 0.56
C ILE A 358 -26.52 -12.03 -0.08
N GLN A 359 -26.38 -13.36 -0.07
CA GLN A 359 -27.42 -14.28 -0.55
C GLN A 359 -28.71 -14.13 0.26
N ASN A 360 -28.62 -14.10 1.58
CA ASN A 360 -29.77 -13.90 2.47
C ASN A 360 -30.45 -12.55 2.23
N GLY A 361 -29.66 -11.47 2.07
CA GLY A 361 -30.19 -10.15 1.72
C GLY A 361 -30.89 -10.13 0.35
N PHE A 362 -30.31 -10.80 -0.65
CA PHE A 362 -30.94 -10.93 -1.97
C PHE A 362 -32.25 -11.71 -1.91
N TYR A 363 -32.31 -12.81 -1.16
CA TYR A 363 -33.53 -13.57 -0.95
C TYR A 363 -34.61 -12.76 -0.23
N GLN A 364 -34.25 -12.00 0.80
CA GLN A 364 -35.19 -11.11 1.50
C GLN A 364 -35.77 -10.05 0.55
N HIS A 365 -34.94 -9.45 -0.32
CA HIS A 365 -35.43 -8.50 -1.31
C HIS A 365 -36.36 -9.14 -2.34
N ILE A 366 -36.06 -10.36 -2.82
CA ILE A 366 -36.97 -11.10 -3.70
C ILE A 366 -38.29 -11.40 -2.98
N GLU A 367 -38.24 -11.79 -1.71
CA GLU A 367 -39.42 -12.07 -0.89
C GLU A 367 -40.30 -10.83 -0.72
N MET A 368 -39.71 -9.69 -0.38
CA MET A 368 -40.39 -8.41 -0.28
C MET A 368 -41.02 -7.97 -1.62
N LEU A 369 -40.27 -8.05 -2.73
CA LEU A 369 -40.78 -7.67 -4.05
C LEU A 369 -41.90 -8.58 -4.50
N THR A 370 -41.77 -9.89 -4.29
CA THR A 370 -42.80 -10.87 -4.65
C THR A 370 -44.06 -10.65 -3.82
N GLN A 371 -43.93 -10.36 -2.53
CA GLN A 371 -45.05 -10.05 -1.66
C GLN A 371 -45.75 -8.74 -2.07
N ALA A 372 -45.01 -7.66 -2.29
CA ALA A 372 -45.58 -6.38 -2.73
C ALA A 372 -46.34 -6.53 -4.06
N TRP A 373 -45.76 -7.32 -4.98
CA TRP A 373 -46.39 -7.58 -6.27
C TRP A 373 -47.68 -8.39 -6.16
N LEU A 374 -47.70 -9.46 -5.36
CA LEU A 374 -48.91 -10.26 -5.14
C LEU A 374 -50.01 -9.47 -4.40
N GLU A 375 -49.62 -8.54 -3.52
CA GLU A 375 -50.57 -7.64 -2.85
C GLU A 375 -51.25 -6.73 -3.88
N GLU A 376 -50.48 -6.18 -4.81
CA GLU A 376 -51.00 -5.32 -5.87
C GLU A 376 -51.91 -6.09 -6.85
N GLU A 377 -51.54 -7.31 -7.24
CA GLU A 377 -52.37 -8.18 -8.08
C GLU A 377 -53.72 -8.49 -7.41
N ALA A 378 -53.71 -8.76 -6.09
CA ALA A 378 -54.94 -8.98 -5.33
C ALA A 378 -55.80 -7.72 -5.20
N LEU A 379 -55.19 -6.54 -5.02
CA LEU A 379 -55.90 -5.26 -5.02
C LEU A 379 -56.57 -4.99 -6.38
N GLN A 380 -55.87 -5.26 -7.49
CA GLN A 380 -56.40 -5.07 -8.84
C GLN A 380 -57.58 -6.01 -9.16
N THR A 381 -57.63 -7.18 -8.53
CA THR A 381 -58.77 -8.12 -8.63
C THR A 381 -59.91 -7.81 -7.66
N GLY A 382 -59.86 -6.65 -6.99
CA GLY A 382 -60.95 -6.14 -6.14
C GLY A 382 -60.94 -6.66 -4.71
N HIS A 383 -59.84 -7.26 -4.24
CA HIS A 383 -59.73 -7.67 -2.85
C HIS A 383 -59.59 -6.45 -1.93
N ALA A 384 -60.20 -6.51 -0.74
CA ALA A 384 -59.95 -5.52 0.30
C ALA A 384 -58.48 -5.57 0.74
N GLN A 385 -57.90 -4.44 1.15
CA GLN A 385 -56.45 -4.33 1.38
C GLN A 385 -55.88 -5.31 2.42
N ILE A 386 -56.66 -5.65 3.45
CA ILE A 386 -56.27 -6.66 4.45
C ILE A 386 -56.24 -8.06 3.83
N ALA A 387 -57.23 -8.39 2.99
CA ALA A 387 -57.30 -9.67 2.29
C ALA A 387 -56.20 -9.81 1.22
N ALA A 388 -55.85 -8.70 0.55
CA ALA A 388 -54.75 -8.65 -0.41
C ALA A 388 -53.39 -8.92 0.25
N LYS A 389 -53.13 -8.32 1.42
CA LYS A 389 -51.90 -8.58 2.20
C LYS A 389 -51.78 -10.03 2.65
N GLU A 390 -52.85 -10.62 3.16
CA GLU A 390 -52.86 -12.03 3.59
C GLU A 390 -52.69 -12.98 2.40
N TYR A 391 -53.40 -12.73 1.28
CA TYR A 391 -53.22 -13.48 0.04
C TYR A 391 -51.76 -13.44 -0.44
N ALA A 392 -51.17 -12.25 -0.48
CA ALA A 392 -49.80 -12.04 -0.89
C ALA A 392 -48.79 -12.80 -0.04
N LYS A 393 -48.97 -12.77 1.29
CA LYS A 393 -48.10 -13.47 2.23
C LYS A 393 -48.15 -14.98 2.03
N VAL A 394 -49.35 -15.57 1.90
CA VAL A 394 -49.54 -17.01 1.69
C VAL A 394 -48.98 -17.46 0.33
N GLN A 395 -49.25 -16.70 -0.73
CA GLN A 395 -48.74 -17.02 -2.07
C GLN A 395 -47.23 -16.82 -2.20
N CYS A 396 -46.66 -15.81 -1.53
CA CYS A 396 -45.22 -15.57 -1.54
C CYS A 396 -44.46 -16.77 -0.95
N ILE A 397 -44.93 -17.30 0.19
CA ILE A 397 -44.35 -18.50 0.82
C ILE A 397 -44.42 -19.70 -0.13
N SER A 398 -45.55 -19.92 -0.80
CA SER A 398 -45.73 -21.04 -1.74
C SER A 398 -44.80 -20.93 -2.96
N ARG A 399 -44.68 -19.74 -3.54
CA ARG A 399 -43.85 -19.50 -4.75
C ARG A 399 -42.35 -19.50 -4.45
N LEU A 400 -41.94 -19.15 -3.23
CA LEU A 400 -40.53 -19.13 -2.82
C LEU A 400 -40.07 -20.40 -2.11
N ALA A 401 -40.99 -21.31 -1.75
CA ALA A 401 -40.66 -22.60 -1.14
C ALA A 401 -39.60 -23.43 -1.92
N PRO A 402 -39.54 -23.43 -3.27
CA PRO A 402 -38.50 -24.15 -4.00
C PRO A 402 -37.08 -23.58 -3.77
N PHE A 403 -36.96 -22.29 -3.47
CA PHE A 403 -35.67 -21.62 -3.25
C PHE A 403 -35.11 -21.89 -1.85
N LYS A 404 -35.98 -21.91 -0.82
CA LYS A 404 -35.57 -22.15 0.58
C LYS A 404 -35.15 -23.60 0.86
N ARG A 405 -35.49 -24.57 0.00
CA ARG A 405 -35.11 -26.00 0.16
C ARG A 405 -33.72 -26.35 -0.38
N SER A 406 -33.05 -25.41 -1.07
CA SER A 406 -31.77 -25.67 -1.73
C SER A 406 -30.54 -25.52 -0.84
N ASP A 407 -30.68 -25.03 0.41
CA ASP A 407 -29.55 -24.67 1.28
C ASP A 407 -28.95 -25.83 2.09
N GLN A 408 -29.48 -27.07 1.98
CA GLN A 408 -29.05 -28.19 2.83
C GLN A 408 -28.00 -29.14 2.23
N HIS A 409 -27.49 -28.88 1.02
CA HIS A 409 -26.42 -29.70 0.43
C HIS A 409 -25.20 -28.83 0.11
N ASP A 410 -24.09 -29.09 0.81
CA ASP A 410 -22.79 -28.39 0.73
C ASP A 410 -22.11 -28.43 -0.66
N ASP A 411 -22.68 -29.11 -1.66
CA ASP A 411 -22.20 -29.16 -3.05
C ASP A 411 -23.23 -28.57 -4.03
N MET A 412 -23.65 -27.32 -3.78
CA MET A 412 -24.57 -26.62 -4.67
C MET A 412 -23.84 -25.91 -5.82
N LYS A 413 -23.70 -26.62 -6.95
CA LYS A 413 -23.63 -25.96 -8.26
C LYS A 413 -24.96 -25.24 -8.48
N PHE A 414 -24.99 -23.94 -8.16
CA PHE A 414 -26.12 -23.08 -8.46
C PHE A 414 -26.52 -23.23 -9.92
N ASN A 415 -27.79 -23.57 -10.16
CA ASN A 415 -28.40 -23.58 -11.48
C ASN A 415 -28.68 -22.13 -11.91
N THR A 416 -27.59 -21.35 -12.02
CA THR A 416 -27.50 -19.96 -12.48
C THR A 416 -28.39 -19.66 -13.70
N PRO A 417 -28.54 -20.58 -14.69
CA PRO A 417 -29.42 -20.33 -15.83
C PRO A 417 -30.91 -20.18 -15.46
N LEU A 418 -31.38 -20.93 -14.46
CA LEU A 418 -32.78 -20.91 -14.01
C LEU A 418 -33.10 -19.62 -13.26
N LEU A 419 -32.17 -19.15 -12.43
CA LEU A 419 -32.31 -17.88 -11.71
C LEU A 419 -32.35 -16.70 -12.69
N VAL A 420 -31.50 -16.75 -13.72
CA VAL A 420 -31.44 -15.72 -14.76
C VAL A 420 -32.68 -15.72 -15.64
N SER A 421 -33.25 -16.88 -15.99
CA SER A 421 -34.48 -16.94 -16.79
C SER A 421 -35.69 -16.41 -16.03
N LEU A 422 -35.83 -16.77 -14.74
CA LEU A 422 -36.89 -16.24 -13.86
C LEU A 422 -36.73 -14.74 -13.60
N GLY A 423 -35.50 -14.26 -13.37
CA GLY A 423 -35.22 -12.83 -13.24
C GLY A 423 -35.60 -12.04 -14.50
N LYS A 424 -35.32 -12.59 -15.69
CA LYS A 424 -35.72 -11.97 -16.97
C LYS A 424 -37.24 -11.96 -17.17
N GLU A 425 -37.95 -13.01 -16.76
CA GLU A 425 -39.41 -13.05 -16.85
C GLU A 425 -40.07 -12.08 -15.86
N GLY A 426 -39.51 -11.98 -14.64
CA GLY A 426 -39.90 -11.00 -13.63
C GLY A 426 -39.71 -9.56 -14.12
N LEU A 427 -38.55 -9.25 -14.73
CA LEU A 427 -38.28 -7.94 -15.32
C LEU A 427 -39.31 -7.58 -16.39
N LYS A 428 -39.62 -8.50 -17.31
CA LYS A 428 -40.61 -8.25 -18.37
C LYS A 428 -42.02 -7.99 -17.84
N LYS A 429 -42.40 -8.65 -16.74
CA LYS A 429 -43.70 -8.39 -16.08
C LYS A 429 -43.67 -7.04 -15.36
N TYR A 430 -42.57 -6.69 -14.70
CA TYR A 430 -42.36 -5.39 -14.07
C TYR A 430 -42.45 -4.25 -15.08
N ASP A 431 -41.79 -4.37 -16.23
CA ASP A 431 -41.84 -3.36 -17.29
C ASP A 431 -43.27 -3.08 -17.78
N ARG A 432 -44.12 -4.11 -17.84
CA ARG A 432 -45.56 -3.95 -18.20
C ARG A 432 -46.33 -3.22 -17.12
N ILE A 433 -46.09 -3.52 -15.85
CA ILE A 433 -46.73 -2.85 -14.71
C ILE A 433 -46.26 -1.39 -14.64
N SER A 434 -44.96 -1.13 -14.77
CA SER A 434 -44.41 0.23 -14.82
C SER A 434 -44.94 1.02 -16.02
N ALA A 435 -45.17 0.37 -17.17
CA ALA A 435 -45.83 1.01 -18.31
C ALA A 435 -47.31 1.36 -18.00
N GLY A 436 -48.02 0.49 -17.28
CA GLY A 436 -49.36 0.76 -16.76
C GLY A 436 -49.40 1.96 -15.81
N TYR A 437 -48.49 1.98 -14.82
CA TYR A 437 -48.36 3.11 -13.89
C TYR A 437 -47.99 4.41 -14.58
N ARG A 438 -47.07 4.40 -15.55
CA ARG A 438 -46.76 5.60 -16.34
C ARG A 438 -47.98 6.11 -17.10
N LYS A 439 -48.81 5.21 -17.64
CA LYS A 439 -50.03 5.59 -18.33
C LYS A 439 -51.07 6.20 -17.39
N GLU A 440 -51.21 5.65 -16.18
CA GLU A 440 -52.14 6.18 -15.17
C GLU A 440 -51.62 7.48 -14.54
N LEU A 441 -50.31 7.59 -14.32
CA LEU A 441 -49.67 8.83 -13.88
C LEU A 441 -49.92 9.96 -14.89
N ASN A 442 -49.68 9.71 -16.17
CA ASN A 442 -49.98 10.68 -17.22
C ASN A 442 -51.48 11.05 -17.24
N ARG A 443 -52.38 10.09 -17.01
CA ARG A 443 -53.82 10.34 -16.92
C ARG A 443 -54.17 11.24 -15.73
N VAL A 444 -53.59 10.97 -14.56
CA VAL A 444 -53.77 11.76 -13.34
C VAL A 444 -53.17 13.16 -13.49
N GLU A 445 -52.00 13.30 -14.09
CA GLU A 445 -51.39 14.60 -14.42
C GLU A 445 -52.25 15.40 -15.40
N THR A 446 -52.85 14.73 -16.40
CA THR A 446 -53.79 15.39 -17.33
C THR A 446 -55.06 15.84 -16.60
N GLN A 447 -55.57 15.04 -15.67
CA GLN A 447 -56.72 15.43 -14.83
C GLN A 447 -56.36 16.53 -13.83
N ALA A 448 -55.16 16.51 -13.27
CA ALA A 448 -54.67 17.52 -12.35
C ALA A 448 -54.50 18.88 -13.06
N THR A 449 -53.90 18.88 -14.26
CA THR A 449 -53.78 20.10 -15.10
C THR A 449 -55.15 20.63 -15.55
N GLU A 450 -56.11 19.75 -15.87
CA GLU A 450 -57.51 20.15 -16.10
C GLU A 450 -58.18 20.75 -14.84
N LEU A 451 -57.87 20.24 -13.65
CA LEU A 451 -58.42 20.76 -12.40
C LEU A 451 -57.73 22.06 -11.95
N GLU A 452 -56.44 22.24 -12.23
CA GLU A 452 -55.71 23.50 -12.07
C GLU A 452 -56.27 24.59 -12.99
N SER A 453 -56.64 24.24 -14.23
CA SER A 453 -57.30 25.16 -15.16
C SER A 453 -58.69 25.63 -14.69
N LYS A 454 -59.31 24.92 -13.74
CA LYS A 454 -60.64 25.23 -13.17
C LYS A 454 -60.59 26.04 -11.88
N GLY A 455 -59.42 26.50 -11.43
CA GLY A 455 -59.27 27.59 -10.44
C GLY A 455 -59.71 27.32 -8.99
N SER A 456 -60.38 26.20 -8.67
CA SER A 456 -60.80 25.87 -7.30
C SER A 456 -59.90 24.86 -6.56
N SER A 457 -58.87 24.29 -7.21
CA SER A 457 -58.09 23.16 -6.67
C SER A 457 -56.80 23.54 -5.91
N ILE A 458 -56.22 24.71 -6.20
CA ILE A 458 -54.89 25.10 -5.73
C ILE A 458 -54.81 25.15 -4.19
N GLN A 459 -55.85 25.67 -3.52
CA GLN A 459 -55.89 25.74 -2.05
C GLN A 459 -56.08 24.37 -1.36
N SER A 460 -56.62 23.37 -2.07
CA SER A 460 -56.81 22.01 -1.52
C SER A 460 -55.54 21.18 -1.65
N MET A 461 -54.85 21.25 -2.79
CA MET A 461 -53.57 20.55 -2.97
C MET A 461 -52.48 21.12 -2.07
N GLU A 462 -52.43 22.44 -1.91
CA GLU A 462 -51.46 23.09 -1.03
C GLU A 462 -51.61 22.58 0.41
N ARG A 463 -52.84 22.52 0.95
CA ARG A 463 -53.09 21.97 2.30
C ARG A 463 -52.73 20.50 2.45
N ILE A 464 -52.94 19.68 1.43
CA ILE A 464 -52.56 18.25 1.47
C ILE A 464 -51.04 18.12 1.46
N TYR A 465 -50.37 18.91 0.62
CA TYR A 465 -48.92 18.94 0.54
C TYR A 465 -48.30 19.43 1.85
N THR A 466 -48.84 20.49 2.47
CA THR A 466 -48.36 20.97 3.78
C THR A 466 -48.50 19.89 4.85
N LYS A 467 -49.64 19.20 4.92
CA LYS A 467 -49.85 18.10 5.87
C LYS A 467 -48.90 16.93 5.64
N SER A 468 -48.61 16.59 4.38
CA SER A 468 -47.65 15.53 4.04
C SER A 468 -46.24 15.92 4.49
N VAL A 469 -45.81 17.15 4.19
CA VAL A 469 -44.50 17.66 4.58
C VAL A 469 -44.37 17.74 6.10
N GLU A 470 -45.41 18.16 6.82
CA GLU A 470 -45.44 18.18 8.28
C GLU A 470 -45.33 16.77 8.88
N ALA A 471 -46.01 15.78 8.29
CA ALA A 471 -45.93 14.38 8.72
C ALA A 471 -44.52 13.80 8.49
N ASP A 472 -43.93 14.04 7.32
CA ASP A 472 -42.57 13.60 7.01
C ASP A 472 -41.53 14.28 7.92
N LEU A 473 -41.72 15.58 8.20
CA LEU A 473 -40.85 16.33 9.10
C LEU A 473 -40.99 15.85 10.55
N SER A 474 -42.18 15.43 10.98
CA SER A 474 -42.37 14.76 12.28
C SER A 474 -41.62 13.42 12.32
N LYS A 475 -41.77 12.59 11.28
CA LYS A 475 -41.07 11.29 11.20
C LYS A 475 -39.55 11.46 11.22
N VAL A 476 -39.00 12.42 10.50
CA VAL A 476 -37.56 12.71 10.49
C VAL A 476 -37.07 13.16 11.88
N LYS A 477 -37.90 13.87 12.65
CA LYS A 477 -37.55 14.22 14.05
C LYS A 477 -37.50 12.99 14.95
N ASP A 478 -38.44 12.07 14.78
CA ASP A 478 -38.49 10.81 15.53
C ASP A 478 -37.29 9.91 15.19
N ASP A 479 -36.97 9.76 13.90
CA ASP A 479 -35.81 9.00 13.42
C ASP A 479 -34.50 9.61 13.92
N LYS A 480 -34.41 10.95 13.96
CA LYS A 480 -33.25 11.66 14.53
C LYS A 480 -33.12 11.39 16.03
N ALA A 481 -34.21 11.38 16.78
CA ALA A 481 -34.19 11.06 18.21
C ALA A 481 -33.72 9.61 18.44
N LEU A 482 -34.25 8.66 17.68
CA LEU A 482 -33.84 7.26 17.73
C LEU A 482 -32.34 7.09 17.42
N LEU A 483 -31.83 7.80 16.42
CA LEU A 483 -30.41 7.75 16.06
C LEU A 483 -29.52 8.31 17.17
N ILE A 484 -29.94 9.39 17.85
CA ILE A 484 -29.23 9.94 19.01
C ILE A 484 -29.15 8.91 20.15
N ASP A 485 -30.25 8.22 20.44
CA ASP A 485 -30.27 7.17 21.47
C ASP A 485 -29.35 6.00 21.12
N GLN A 486 -29.33 5.57 19.85
CA GLN A 486 -28.40 4.55 19.37
C GLN A 486 -26.94 4.99 19.49
N MET A 487 -26.63 6.24 19.13
CA MET A 487 -25.27 6.79 19.28
C MET A 487 -24.84 6.83 20.75
N GLN A 488 -25.72 7.20 21.67
CA GLN A 488 -25.44 7.18 23.10
C GLN A 488 -25.20 5.76 23.62
N LEU A 489 -25.97 4.78 23.15
CA LEU A 489 -25.77 3.37 23.51
C LEU A 489 -24.40 2.87 23.04
N VAL A 490 -24.02 3.16 21.80
CA VAL A 490 -22.72 2.79 21.24
C VAL A 490 -21.58 3.48 21.99
N SER A 491 -21.74 4.76 22.37
CA SER A 491 -20.76 5.48 23.20
C SER A 491 -20.51 4.76 24.52
N LYS A 492 -21.58 4.36 25.23
CA LYS A 492 -21.47 3.60 26.49
C LYS A 492 -20.81 2.24 26.31
N GLN A 493 -21.09 1.54 25.20
CA GLN A 493 -20.43 0.27 24.88
C GLN A 493 -18.93 0.46 24.61
N ASN A 494 -18.56 1.52 23.89
CA ASN A 494 -17.16 1.86 23.64
C ASN A 494 -16.41 2.21 24.93
N GLU A 495 -17.02 2.98 25.83
CA GLU A 495 -16.46 3.27 27.16
C GLU A 495 -16.23 1.98 27.97
N ALA A 496 -17.19 1.05 27.95
CA ALA A 496 -17.06 -0.25 28.62
C ALA A 496 -15.93 -1.10 28.03
N LEU A 497 -15.77 -1.11 26.70
CA LEU A 497 -14.68 -1.80 26.02
C LEU A 497 -13.31 -1.17 26.34
N GLN A 498 -13.21 0.16 26.34
CA GLN A 498 -11.98 0.86 26.72
C GLN A 498 -11.57 0.53 28.16
N TYR A 499 -12.54 0.45 29.07
CA TYR A 499 -12.28 0.02 30.45
C TYR A 499 -11.75 -1.43 30.53
N GLN A 500 -12.30 -2.35 29.73
CA GLN A 500 -11.80 -3.74 29.66
C GLN A 500 -10.38 -3.82 29.09
N VAL A 501 -10.07 -3.05 28.05
CA VAL A 501 -8.71 -2.96 27.47
C VAL A 501 -7.72 -2.48 28.52
N ALA A 502 -8.04 -1.39 29.24
CA ALA A 502 -7.18 -0.87 30.30
C ALA A 502 -6.94 -1.90 31.42
N GLN A 503 -7.96 -2.68 31.81
CA GLN A 503 -7.78 -3.76 32.78
C GLN A 503 -6.86 -4.89 32.27
N LEU A 504 -6.94 -5.24 30.99
CA LEU A 504 -6.08 -6.26 30.39
C LEU A 504 -4.62 -5.78 30.27
N GLU A 505 -4.41 -4.51 29.91
CA GLU A 505 -3.08 -3.90 29.89
C GLU A 505 -2.43 -3.88 31.28
N GLN A 506 -3.20 -3.56 32.32
CA GLN A 506 -2.72 -3.62 33.71
C GLN A 506 -2.32 -5.05 34.10
N LYS A 507 -3.13 -6.06 33.74
CA LYS A 507 -2.81 -7.48 33.99
C LYS A 507 -1.55 -7.92 33.25
N LEU A 508 -1.39 -7.52 31.99
CA LEU A 508 -0.21 -7.83 31.18
C LEU A 508 1.05 -7.21 31.80
N CYS A 509 0.99 -5.94 32.21
CA CYS A 509 2.09 -5.26 32.90
C CYS A 509 2.47 -5.98 34.20
N GLN A 510 1.49 -6.42 34.99
CA GLN A 510 1.72 -7.18 36.22
C GLN A 510 2.35 -8.56 35.94
N GLN A 511 1.93 -9.24 34.88
CA GLN A 511 2.54 -10.51 34.46
C GLN A 511 3.99 -10.33 34.01
N GLN A 512 4.29 -9.30 33.21
CA GLN A 512 5.66 -9.00 32.78
C GLN A 512 6.56 -8.66 33.97
N LEU A 513 6.05 -7.93 34.96
CA LEU A 513 6.79 -7.66 36.20
C LEU A 513 7.08 -8.94 36.98
N ASN A 514 6.08 -9.83 37.10
CA ASN A 514 6.25 -11.13 37.75
C ASN A 514 7.29 -11.99 37.01
N GLU A 515 7.27 -12.01 35.67
CA GLU A 515 8.25 -12.75 34.88
C GLU A 515 9.67 -12.21 35.08
N ARG A 516 9.85 -10.88 35.11
CA ARG A 516 11.14 -10.26 35.42
C ARG A 516 11.64 -10.63 36.82
N ASN A 517 10.75 -10.64 37.82
CA ASN A 517 11.10 -11.05 39.17
C ASN A 517 11.50 -12.53 39.25
N LEU A 518 10.77 -13.43 38.58
CA LEU A 518 11.12 -14.85 38.50
C LEU A 518 12.46 -15.07 37.80
N ARG A 519 12.71 -14.37 36.68
CA ARG A 519 14.01 -14.42 35.99
C ARG A 519 15.15 -13.92 36.87
N LYS A 520 14.93 -12.87 37.67
CA LYS A 520 15.91 -12.37 38.64
C LYS A 520 16.22 -13.41 39.72
N GLN A 521 15.18 -13.99 40.34
CA GLN A 521 15.34 -15.07 41.33
C GLN A 521 16.08 -16.28 40.74
N TRP A 522 15.77 -16.65 39.50
CA TRP A 522 16.47 -17.73 38.81
C TRP A 522 17.95 -17.42 38.61
N GLY A 523 18.28 -16.20 38.18
CA GLY A 523 19.66 -15.74 38.05
C GLY A 523 20.43 -15.75 39.38
N GLU A 524 19.78 -15.36 40.48
CA GLU A 524 20.34 -15.44 41.83
C GLU A 524 20.60 -16.91 42.25
N HIS A 525 19.68 -17.83 41.98
CA HIS A 525 19.87 -19.25 42.22
C HIS A 525 21.02 -19.85 41.39
N GLU A 526 21.13 -19.47 40.12
CA GLU A 526 22.21 -19.91 39.25
C GLU A 526 23.58 -19.42 39.74
N GLN A 527 23.68 -18.15 40.16
CA GLN A 527 24.90 -17.60 40.77
C GLN A 527 25.28 -18.32 42.07
N ASN A 528 24.30 -18.61 42.95
CA ASN A 528 24.53 -19.36 44.18
C ASN A 528 25.05 -20.78 43.90
N LEU A 529 24.48 -21.48 42.91
CA LEU A 529 24.97 -22.80 42.48
C LEU A 529 26.39 -22.74 41.93
N LEU A 530 26.71 -21.73 41.11
CA LEU A 530 28.07 -21.52 40.61
C LEU A 530 29.07 -21.28 41.75
N GLN A 531 28.71 -20.48 42.76
CA GLN A 531 29.56 -20.25 43.93
C GLN A 531 29.80 -21.54 44.73
N ILE A 532 28.76 -22.33 44.98
CA ILE A 532 28.88 -23.64 45.65
C ILE A 532 29.81 -24.56 44.86
N LEU A 533 29.62 -24.65 43.54
CA LEU A 533 30.41 -25.50 42.66
C LEU A 533 31.88 -25.07 42.60
N MET A 534 32.15 -23.76 42.59
CA MET A 534 33.51 -23.21 42.72
C MET A 534 34.13 -23.54 44.08
N SER A 535 33.37 -23.44 45.17
CA SER A 535 33.84 -23.82 46.51
C SER A 535 34.22 -25.30 46.56
N VAL A 536 33.37 -26.18 46.03
CA VAL A 536 33.63 -27.63 45.96
C VAL A 536 34.87 -27.92 45.10
N LYS A 537 35.01 -27.27 43.93
CA LYS A 537 36.21 -27.41 43.09
C LYS A 537 37.48 -27.02 43.85
N ASN A 538 37.43 -25.91 44.59
CA ASN A 538 38.57 -25.43 45.38
C ASN A 538 38.91 -26.40 46.52
N ASP A 539 37.91 -26.94 47.23
CA ASP A 539 38.12 -27.89 48.31
C ASP A 539 38.68 -29.23 47.84
N VAL A 540 38.18 -29.75 46.71
CA VAL A 540 38.72 -30.96 46.07
C VAL A 540 40.17 -30.73 45.64
N LYS A 541 40.46 -29.60 45.00
CA LYS A 541 41.84 -29.24 44.62
C LYS A 541 42.77 -29.15 45.83
N LYS A 542 42.31 -28.55 46.93
CA LYS A 542 43.08 -28.46 48.19
C LYS A 542 43.36 -29.83 48.81
N ARG A 543 42.38 -30.74 48.82
CA ARG A 543 42.51 -32.06 49.46
C ARG A 543 43.31 -33.06 48.62
N PHE A 544 43.20 -33.02 47.29
CA PHE A 544 43.71 -34.06 46.39
C PHE A 544 44.79 -33.57 45.41
N GLY A 545 45.09 -32.26 45.37
CA GLY A 545 46.15 -31.70 44.52
C GLY A 545 45.78 -31.53 43.03
N PHE A 546 44.64 -32.06 42.58
CA PHE A 546 44.12 -31.89 41.22
C PHE A 546 42.58 -31.79 41.21
N ILE A 547 42.01 -31.31 40.10
CA ILE A 547 40.56 -31.28 39.88
C ILE A 547 40.19 -32.43 38.93
N PRO A 548 39.32 -33.36 39.33
CA PRO A 548 38.85 -34.44 38.46
C PRO A 548 38.29 -33.90 37.12
N PRO A 549 38.61 -34.52 35.97
CA PRO A 549 38.14 -34.08 34.65
C PRO A 549 36.61 -33.95 34.55
N ALA A 550 35.86 -34.81 35.27
CA ALA A 550 34.40 -34.75 35.35
C ALA A 550 33.87 -33.42 35.94
N LEU A 551 34.60 -32.82 36.89
CA LEU A 551 34.27 -31.49 37.44
C LEU A 551 34.79 -30.37 36.53
N GLN A 552 35.84 -30.62 35.75
CA GLN A 552 36.43 -29.64 34.84
C GLN A 552 35.55 -29.37 33.60
N GLN A 553 34.84 -30.40 33.12
CA GLN A 553 33.95 -30.30 31.95
C GLN A 553 32.57 -29.70 32.26
N GLN A 554 32.14 -29.72 33.52
CA GLN A 554 30.96 -28.97 33.96
C GLN A 554 31.30 -27.47 34.05
N THR A 555 31.27 -26.82 32.88
CA THR A 555 31.07 -25.38 32.76
C THR A 555 29.57 -25.18 32.59
N PHE A 556 28.90 -24.73 33.65
CA PHE A 556 27.55 -24.20 33.50
C PHE A 556 27.68 -22.91 32.69
N ALA A 557 27.58 -23.03 31.38
CA ALA A 557 27.35 -21.86 30.53
C ALA A 557 25.94 -21.38 30.89
N PRO A 558 25.76 -20.10 31.26
CA PRO A 558 24.45 -19.59 31.57
C PRO A 558 23.54 -19.81 30.38
N LEU A 559 22.48 -20.59 30.58
CA LEU A 559 21.51 -20.96 29.53
C LEU A 559 20.70 -19.74 29.06
N HIS A 560 20.78 -18.64 29.80
CA HIS A 560 20.15 -17.37 29.47
C HIS A 560 21.19 -16.26 29.31
N PRO A 561 21.07 -15.43 28.25
CA PRO A 561 21.99 -14.32 28.05
C PRO A 561 21.92 -13.36 29.24
N PRO A 562 23.08 -12.83 29.70
CA PRO A 562 23.08 -11.77 30.71
C PRO A 562 22.39 -10.52 30.16
N PHE A 563 21.69 -9.82 31.06
CA PHE A 563 20.98 -8.57 30.78
C PHE A 563 21.83 -7.52 30.07
#